data_AF-A0A358AT61-F1
#
_entry.id   AF-A0A358AT61-F1
#
_cell.length_a   1.000
_cell.length_b   1.000
_cell.length_c   1.000
_cell.angle_alpha   90.00
_cell.angle_beta   90.00
_cell.angle_gamma   90.00
#
_symmetry.space_group_name_H-M   'P 1'
#
loop_
_entity.id
_entity.type
_entity.pdbx_description
1 polymer ?
#
loop_
_entity_poly.entity_id
_entity_poly.type
_entity_poly.pdbx_seq_one_letter_code
_entity_poly.pdbx_strand_id
1 'polypeptide(L)'
;ISLTPQTYLFLKQRFSEQIAVFHSGLSAGERYDEWMKVKRGEAKIVLGARSAVFAPLESIGAIIIDEQHETSYKSDQYPKYTAGEVAKKRCGLSGAKLILGSATPDIGTYYAAAQGEYKLLEMPDRLFGLCLPGVEVVDMREELKNGNRSMISGRLYDELERTFAAGGQAMLFLNRRGYSTFVMCRSCGYAVQCDSCDVTMTYHKTKGELKCHYCGKTKPLETVCPQCGKPHLKYFGTGTQQIEEQVKQMFPGVRVLRMDLDTMAEKDAHLKAFERFSGGEADVLIGTQMITKGFDFENVAVSAVIAADTMLNIPDYRSAEQAFCQITQIAGRAGRKQAGRVILQTYNAEHYAVRYAAKHDYKGFFAHETAIRKLAQLPPFATLVQVQFSGADEQDVIACVKDFLTKLKTVLLPHKNDIISVRASELAVKRANDMYRYHILVGLKRRGPAQKGMYTLFSSVNYTHKNVLAGIDENPSGMV
;
A
#
# COMPACT_ATOMS: atom_id res chain seq x y z
N ILE A 1 -5.06 -0.55 13.15
CA ILE A 1 -5.70 0.23 14.23
C ILE A 1 -7.21 0.13 14.11
N SER A 2 -7.78 0.38 12.93
CA SER A 2 -9.24 0.32 12.71
C SER A 2 -9.91 -0.98 13.13
N LEU A 3 -9.28 -2.14 12.89
CA LEU A 3 -9.83 -3.45 13.23
C LEU A 3 -9.75 -3.84 14.72
N THR A 4 -8.86 -3.20 15.48
CA THR A 4 -8.50 -3.66 16.84
C THR A 4 -9.72 -3.72 17.78
N PRO A 5 -10.64 -2.74 17.81
CA PRO A 5 -11.79 -2.78 18.70
C PRO A 5 -12.81 -3.87 18.36
N GLN A 6 -13.13 -4.06 17.07
CA GLN A 6 -14.08 -5.10 16.64
C GLN A 6 -13.53 -6.50 16.93
N THR A 7 -12.27 -6.74 16.58
CA THR A 7 -11.59 -8.02 16.87
C THR A 7 -11.47 -8.25 18.37
N TYR A 8 -11.21 -7.21 19.16
CA TYR A 8 -11.17 -7.30 20.62
C TYR A 8 -12.50 -7.75 21.20
N LEU A 9 -13.61 -7.14 20.77
CA LEU A 9 -14.96 -7.52 21.22
C LEU A 9 -15.29 -8.97 20.86
N PHE A 10 -14.99 -9.38 19.62
CA PHE A 10 -15.17 -10.77 19.19
C PHE A 10 -14.37 -11.76 20.04
N LEU A 11 -13.09 -11.47 20.28
CA LEU A 11 -12.24 -12.33 21.12
C LEU A 11 -12.73 -12.38 22.57
N LYS A 12 -13.14 -11.23 23.13
CA LYS A 12 -13.67 -11.14 24.51
C LYS A 12 -14.98 -11.91 24.69
N GLN A 13 -15.80 -12.02 23.65
CA GLN A 13 -17.00 -12.86 23.67
C GLN A 13 -16.67 -14.36 23.61
N ARG A 14 -15.56 -14.73 22.96
CA ARG A 14 -15.20 -16.13 22.71
C ARG A 14 -14.31 -16.75 23.78
N PHE A 15 -13.48 -15.93 24.43
CA PHE A 15 -12.44 -16.33 25.38
C PHE A 15 -12.66 -15.67 26.74
N SER A 16 -12.52 -16.45 27.81
CA SER A 16 -12.58 -15.95 29.20
C SER A 16 -11.26 -15.36 29.68
N GLU A 17 -10.17 -15.66 28.97
CA GLU A 17 -8.81 -15.23 29.28
C GLU A 17 -8.65 -13.72 29.08
N GLN A 18 -7.74 -13.10 29.85
CA GLN A 18 -7.41 -11.70 29.60
C GLN A 18 -6.67 -11.54 28.27
N ILE A 19 -7.02 -10.47 27.56
CA ILE A 19 -6.45 -10.09 26.28
C ILE A 19 -5.63 -8.82 26.51
N ALA A 20 -4.35 -8.85 26.14
CA ALA A 20 -3.51 -7.67 26.09
C ALA A 20 -3.58 -7.01 24.72
N VAL A 21 -3.75 -5.69 24.67
CA VAL A 21 -3.95 -4.94 23.42
C VAL A 21 -2.76 -4.04 23.13
N PHE A 22 -2.20 -4.10 21.92
CA PHE A 22 -1.10 -3.24 21.49
C PHE A 22 -1.45 -2.46 20.22
N HIS A 23 -1.62 -1.14 20.35
CA HIS A 23 -1.79 -0.24 19.20
C HIS A 23 -1.10 1.11 19.43
N SER A 24 -0.94 1.90 18.37
CA SER A 24 -0.24 3.19 18.43
C SER A 24 -0.95 4.27 19.25
N GLY A 25 -2.26 4.11 19.51
CA GLY A 25 -3.02 5.03 20.35
C GLY A 25 -2.80 4.88 21.87
N LEU A 26 -2.01 3.90 22.32
CA LEU A 26 -1.65 3.75 23.73
C LEU A 26 -0.51 4.69 24.08
N SER A 27 -0.60 5.33 25.23
CA SER A 27 0.51 6.04 25.87
C SER A 27 1.63 5.08 26.24
N ALA A 28 2.81 5.62 26.54
CA ALA A 28 3.95 4.82 26.98
C ALA A 28 3.66 4.04 28.27
N GLY A 29 2.90 4.64 29.20
CA GLY A 29 2.46 4.00 30.45
C GLY A 29 1.51 2.83 30.19
N GLU A 30 0.41 3.07 29.46
CA GLU A 30 -0.55 2.01 29.11
C GLU A 30 0.14 0.85 28.36
N ARG A 31 1.06 1.16 27.45
CA ARG A 31 1.82 0.14 26.72
C ARG A 31 2.73 -0.67 27.64
N TYR A 32 3.33 -0.04 28.66
CA TYR A 32 4.12 -0.73 29.67
C TYR A 32 3.24 -1.64 30.52
N ASP A 33 2.06 -1.19 30.91
CA ASP A 33 1.10 -1.99 31.69
C ASP A 33 0.63 -3.23 30.92
N GLU A 34 0.26 -3.08 29.64
CA GLU A 34 -0.08 -4.21 28.77
C GLU A 34 1.10 -5.16 28.57
N TRP A 35 2.32 -4.64 28.46
CA TRP A 35 3.53 -5.46 28.36
C TRP A 35 3.80 -6.25 29.64
N MET A 36 3.66 -5.62 30.81
CA MET A 36 3.81 -6.27 32.11
C MET A 36 2.73 -7.32 32.35
N LYS A 37 1.49 -7.06 31.94
CA LYS A 37 0.37 -8.03 31.98
C LYS A 37 0.70 -9.31 31.22
N VAL A 38 1.25 -9.19 30.01
CA VAL A 38 1.72 -10.35 29.23
C VAL A 38 2.88 -11.05 29.93
N LYS A 39 3.88 -10.29 30.40
CA LYS A 39 5.07 -10.84 31.05
C LYS A 39 4.76 -11.58 32.35
N ARG A 40 3.78 -11.10 33.13
CA ARG A 40 3.30 -11.76 34.36
C ARG A 40 2.41 -12.96 34.07
N GLY A 41 2.08 -13.21 32.79
CA GLY A 41 1.23 -14.32 32.36
C GLY A 41 -0.26 -14.12 32.63
N GLU A 42 -0.67 -12.89 32.99
CA GLU A 42 -2.07 -12.51 33.25
C GLU A 42 -2.88 -12.52 31.94
N ALA A 43 -2.29 -12.07 30.83
CA ALA A 43 -2.88 -12.16 29.50
C ALA A 43 -2.33 -13.35 28.70
N LYS A 44 -3.23 -14.21 28.21
CA LYS A 44 -2.88 -15.36 27.35
C LYS A 44 -3.02 -15.05 25.86
N ILE A 45 -3.77 -14.01 25.52
CA ILE A 45 -4.00 -13.58 24.15
C ILE A 45 -3.42 -12.17 23.99
N VAL A 46 -2.64 -11.97 22.93
CA VAL A 46 -2.14 -10.65 22.55
C VAL A 46 -2.78 -10.27 21.22
N LEU A 47 -3.51 -9.16 21.22
CA LEU A 47 -4.09 -8.55 20.04
C LEU A 47 -3.36 -7.24 19.74
N GLY A 48 -2.99 -6.99 18.50
CA GLY A 48 -2.47 -5.67 18.17
C GLY A 48 -2.04 -5.50 16.73
N ALA A 49 -1.50 -4.32 16.46
CA ALA A 49 -0.92 -3.99 15.15
C ALA A 49 0.48 -4.62 14.99
N ARG A 50 1.23 -4.17 13.98
CA ARG A 50 2.58 -4.63 13.64
C ARG A 50 3.53 -4.87 14.83
N SER A 51 3.56 -3.98 15.82
CA SER A 51 4.50 -4.06 16.96
C SER A 51 4.15 -5.14 18.00
N ALA A 52 2.92 -5.66 17.99
CA ALA A 52 2.47 -6.71 18.90
C ALA A 52 3.26 -8.01 18.71
N VAL A 53 3.87 -8.20 17.53
CA VAL A 53 4.76 -9.33 17.23
C VAL A 53 5.98 -9.42 18.17
N PHE A 54 6.27 -8.38 18.96
CA PHE A 54 7.34 -8.39 19.98
C PHE A 54 6.83 -8.57 21.41
N ALA A 55 5.53 -8.80 21.62
CA ALA A 55 4.99 -9.00 22.96
C ALA A 55 5.67 -10.21 23.64
N PRO A 56 5.96 -10.13 24.95
CA PRO A 56 6.82 -11.06 25.68
C PRO A 56 6.09 -12.36 26.07
N LEU A 57 5.34 -12.94 25.13
CA LEU A 57 4.76 -14.27 25.27
C LEU A 57 5.87 -15.33 25.22
N GLU A 58 6.01 -16.10 26.29
CA GLU A 58 7.02 -17.18 26.41
C GLU A 58 6.58 -18.47 25.71
N SER A 59 5.33 -18.91 25.93
CA SER A 59 4.76 -20.15 25.38
C SER A 59 3.75 -19.86 24.27
N ILE A 60 4.25 -19.53 23.08
CA ILE A 60 3.40 -19.19 21.93
C ILE A 60 2.86 -20.48 21.29
N GLY A 61 1.54 -20.66 21.26
CA GLY A 61 0.90 -21.74 20.50
C GLY A 61 0.74 -21.42 19.01
N ALA A 62 0.33 -20.19 18.71
CA ALA A 62 0.18 -19.71 17.34
C ALA A 62 0.38 -18.19 17.24
N ILE A 63 0.81 -17.73 16.07
CA ILE A 63 0.77 -16.32 15.66
C ILE A 63 -0.11 -16.24 14.41
N ILE A 64 -1.15 -15.41 14.46
CA ILE A 64 -2.11 -15.21 13.37
C ILE A 64 -1.93 -13.78 12.87
N ILE A 65 -1.64 -13.64 11.58
CA ILE A 65 -1.58 -12.35 10.90
C ILE A 65 -2.74 -12.30 9.91
N ASP A 66 -3.73 -11.48 10.22
CA ASP A 66 -4.85 -11.21 9.33
C ASP A 66 -4.52 -10.08 8.34
N GLU A 67 -5.15 -10.09 7.17
CA GLU A 67 -4.87 -9.18 6.06
C GLU A 67 -3.37 -9.10 5.74
N GLN A 68 -2.69 -10.24 5.64
CA GLN A 68 -1.22 -10.34 5.57
C GLN A 68 -0.60 -9.43 4.50
N HIS A 69 -1.32 -9.20 3.40
CA HIS A 69 -0.87 -8.39 2.26
C HIS A 69 -0.73 -6.88 2.58
N GLU A 70 -1.20 -6.45 3.74
CA GLU A 70 -1.19 -5.05 4.14
C GLU A 70 0.23 -4.50 4.35
N THR A 71 0.55 -3.43 3.63
CA THR A 71 1.89 -2.80 3.70
C THR A 71 2.22 -2.24 5.08
N SER A 72 1.20 -1.95 5.91
CA SER A 72 1.38 -1.48 7.29
C SER A 72 2.09 -2.49 8.21
N TYR A 73 2.21 -3.76 7.81
CA TYR A 73 3.03 -4.73 8.52
C TYR A 73 4.53 -4.54 8.33
N LYS A 74 4.96 -3.74 7.36
CA LYS A 74 6.35 -3.36 7.19
C LYS A 74 6.69 -2.08 7.99
N SER A 75 7.81 -2.15 8.71
CA SER A 75 8.61 -1.09 9.31
C SER A 75 8.63 0.22 8.54
N ASP A 76 8.14 1.35 9.06
CA ASP A 76 8.59 2.65 8.52
C ASP A 76 9.81 3.21 9.26
N GLN A 77 9.96 2.83 10.53
CA GLN A 77 11.08 3.23 11.39
C GLN A 77 12.21 2.20 11.32
N TYR A 78 13.45 2.68 11.47
CA TYR A 78 14.63 1.83 11.62
C TYR A 78 14.75 1.30 13.06
N PRO A 79 15.15 0.02 13.26
CA PRO A 79 15.40 -0.99 12.22
C PRO A 79 14.11 -1.38 11.49
N LYS A 80 14.18 -1.47 10.16
CA LYS A 80 13.08 -1.90 9.30
C LYS A 80 12.85 -3.40 9.51
N TYR A 81 11.60 -3.80 9.71
CA TYR A 81 11.22 -5.21 9.85
C TYR A 81 9.83 -5.42 9.26
N THR A 82 9.54 -6.63 8.80
CA THR A 82 8.17 -7.02 8.46
C THR A 82 7.62 -7.90 9.58
N ALA A 83 6.42 -7.59 10.09
CA ALA A 83 5.79 -8.38 11.15
C ALA A 83 5.69 -9.87 10.79
N GLY A 84 5.41 -10.19 9.52
CA GLY A 84 5.42 -11.58 9.02
C GLY A 84 6.76 -12.28 9.15
N GLU A 85 7.88 -11.61 8.87
CA GLU A 85 9.23 -12.21 9.00
C GLU A 85 9.59 -12.45 10.47
N VAL A 86 9.27 -11.49 11.34
CA VAL A 86 9.47 -11.63 12.79
C VAL A 86 8.60 -12.77 13.33
N ALA A 87 7.34 -12.85 12.92
CA ALA A 87 6.43 -13.92 13.31
C ALA A 87 6.93 -15.29 12.84
N LYS A 88 7.40 -15.42 11.59
CA LYS A 88 8.02 -16.65 11.06
C LYS A 88 9.21 -17.07 11.91
N LYS A 89 10.09 -16.13 12.27
CA LYS A 89 11.25 -16.41 13.12
C LYS A 89 10.83 -16.83 14.54
N ARG A 90 9.89 -16.13 15.17
CA ARG A 90 9.38 -16.48 16.51
C ARG A 90 8.74 -17.88 16.53
N CYS A 91 7.93 -18.21 15.52
CA CYS A 91 7.34 -19.53 15.40
C CYS A 91 8.41 -20.62 15.25
N GLY A 92 9.45 -20.36 14.45
CA GLY A 92 10.59 -21.28 14.31
C GLY A 92 11.39 -21.49 15.60
N LEU A 93 11.44 -20.49 16.49
CA LEU A 93 12.13 -20.60 17.80
C LEU A 93 11.27 -21.25 18.89
N SER A 94 9.94 -21.12 18.81
CA SER A 94 9.00 -21.60 19.85
C SER A 94 8.29 -22.90 19.47
N GLY A 95 8.36 -23.33 18.22
CA GLY A 95 7.53 -24.43 17.70
C GLY A 95 6.08 -24.04 17.40
N ALA A 96 5.72 -22.76 17.53
CA ALA A 96 4.37 -22.25 17.28
C ALA A 96 3.97 -22.39 15.80
N LYS A 97 2.66 -22.31 15.53
CA LYS A 97 2.12 -22.24 14.17
C LYS A 97 1.97 -20.79 13.71
N LEU A 98 2.44 -20.51 12.48
CA LEU A 98 2.17 -19.24 11.81
C LEU A 98 0.98 -19.40 10.87
N ILE A 99 -0.04 -18.56 11.02
CA ILE A 99 -1.20 -18.49 10.12
C ILE A 99 -1.20 -17.11 9.47
N LEU A 100 -1.20 -17.09 8.14
CA LEU A 100 -1.24 -15.88 7.32
C LEU A 100 -2.59 -15.84 6.59
N GLY A 101 -3.51 -15.03 7.09
CA GLY A 101 -4.84 -14.82 6.51
C GLY A 101 -4.81 -13.71 5.45
N SER A 102 -5.40 -13.96 4.28
CA SER A 102 -5.58 -12.94 3.25
C SER A 102 -6.60 -13.40 2.21
N ALA A 103 -7.49 -12.50 1.78
CA ALA A 103 -8.33 -12.71 0.59
C ALA A 103 -7.53 -12.52 -0.71
N THR A 104 -6.49 -11.68 -0.67
CA THR A 104 -5.62 -11.34 -1.80
C THR A 104 -4.17 -11.42 -1.32
N PRO A 105 -3.59 -12.63 -1.15
CA PRO A 105 -2.27 -12.78 -0.57
C PRO A 105 -1.19 -12.04 -1.38
N ASP A 106 -0.12 -11.60 -0.71
CA ASP A 106 1.01 -11.03 -1.42
C ASP A 106 1.61 -12.06 -2.39
N ILE A 107 2.09 -11.60 -3.55
CA ILE A 107 2.69 -12.47 -4.58
C ILE A 107 3.80 -13.34 -3.98
N GLY A 108 4.65 -12.77 -3.11
CA GLY A 108 5.73 -13.50 -2.46
C GLY A 108 5.23 -14.62 -1.54
N THR A 109 4.18 -14.38 -0.76
CA THR A 109 3.59 -15.37 0.15
C THR A 109 2.89 -16.47 -0.62
N TYR A 110 2.08 -16.12 -1.61
CA TYR A 110 1.37 -17.11 -2.44
C TYR A 110 2.34 -17.93 -3.29
N TYR A 111 3.40 -17.32 -3.82
CA TYR A 111 4.47 -18.04 -4.51
C TYR A 111 5.16 -19.04 -3.58
N ALA A 112 5.53 -18.64 -2.36
CA ALA A 112 6.13 -19.54 -1.39
C ALA A 112 5.18 -20.71 -1.02
N ALA A 113 3.87 -20.44 -0.91
CA ALA A 113 2.87 -21.50 -0.71
C ALA A 113 2.79 -22.46 -1.92
N ALA A 114 2.82 -21.92 -3.14
CA ALA A 114 2.84 -22.71 -4.37
C ALA A 114 4.12 -23.56 -4.52
N GLN A 115 5.24 -23.13 -3.93
CA GLN A 115 6.48 -23.92 -3.85
C GLN A 115 6.49 -24.92 -2.68
N GLY A 116 5.44 -24.96 -1.85
CA GLY A 116 5.34 -25.86 -0.70
C GLY A 116 6.03 -25.38 0.58
N GLU A 117 6.56 -24.14 0.63
CA GLU A 117 7.10 -23.56 1.87
C GLU A 117 6.00 -23.27 2.91
N TYR A 118 4.79 -22.95 2.43
CA TYR A 118 3.58 -22.82 3.25
C TYR A 118 2.52 -23.80 2.77
N LYS A 119 1.72 -24.32 3.69
CA LYS A 119 0.52 -25.08 3.35
C LYS A 119 -0.59 -24.09 2.98
N LEU A 120 -1.03 -24.12 1.72
CA LEU A 120 -2.17 -23.32 1.26
C LEU A 120 -3.47 -23.97 1.75
N LEU A 121 -4.31 -23.18 2.44
CA LEU A 121 -5.66 -23.56 2.85
C LEU A 121 -6.63 -22.59 2.17
N GLU A 122 -7.46 -23.10 1.27
CA GLU A 122 -8.42 -22.29 0.51
C GLU A 122 -9.82 -22.40 1.14
N MET A 123 -10.55 -21.28 1.17
CA MET A 123 -11.95 -21.20 1.56
C MET A 123 -12.73 -20.59 0.37
N PRO A 124 -13.04 -21.39 -0.68
CA PRO A 124 -13.60 -20.87 -1.93
C PRO A 124 -15.06 -20.43 -1.79
N ASP A 125 -15.79 -21.01 -0.85
CA ASP A 125 -17.22 -20.77 -0.67
C ASP A 125 -17.46 -19.58 0.26
N ARG A 126 -18.33 -18.67 -0.17
CA ARG A 126 -18.76 -17.54 0.67
C ARG A 126 -19.77 -18.02 1.72
N LEU A 127 -19.69 -17.44 2.90
CA LEU A 127 -20.71 -17.63 3.92
C LEU A 127 -22.09 -17.21 3.36
N PHE A 128 -23.11 -17.98 3.70
CA PHE A 128 -24.51 -17.73 3.31
C PHE A 128 -24.80 -17.80 1.80
N GLY A 129 -23.92 -18.39 0.98
CA GLY A 129 -24.16 -18.59 -0.46
C GLY A 129 -24.19 -17.30 -1.29
N LEU A 130 -23.71 -16.19 -0.73
CA LEU A 130 -23.68 -14.89 -1.42
C LEU A 130 -22.59 -14.88 -2.50
N CYS A 131 -22.93 -14.36 -3.69
CA CYS A 131 -21.93 -14.10 -4.74
C CYS A 131 -21.15 -12.82 -4.45
N LEU A 132 -19.94 -12.70 -5.02
CA LEU A 132 -19.24 -11.42 -5.06
C LEU A 132 -19.97 -10.47 -6.02
N PRO A 133 -20.10 -9.17 -5.69
CA PRO A 133 -20.73 -8.23 -6.60
C PRO A 133 -19.89 -8.06 -7.87
N GLY A 134 -20.57 -7.89 -8.99
CA GLY A 134 -19.92 -7.53 -10.25
C GLY A 134 -19.28 -6.15 -10.14
N VAL A 135 -18.06 -6.00 -10.64
CA VAL A 135 -17.37 -4.72 -10.73
C VAL A 135 -17.56 -4.17 -12.14
N GLU A 136 -18.28 -3.06 -12.24
CA GLU A 136 -18.49 -2.34 -13.49
C GLU A 136 -17.31 -1.39 -13.72
N VAL A 137 -16.51 -1.66 -14.76
CA VAL A 137 -15.37 -0.81 -15.12
C VAL A 137 -15.85 0.28 -16.08
N VAL A 138 -15.66 1.54 -15.68
CA VAL A 138 -15.99 2.72 -16.49
C VAL A 138 -14.70 3.35 -17.01
N ASP A 139 -14.60 3.45 -18.35
CA ASP A 139 -13.50 4.13 -19.02
C ASP A 139 -13.73 5.65 -19.06
N MET A 140 -12.95 6.38 -18.27
CA MET A 140 -13.02 7.83 -18.18
C MET A 140 -12.54 8.54 -19.46
N ARG A 141 -11.86 7.84 -20.38
CA ARG A 141 -11.50 8.39 -21.70
C ARG A 141 -12.74 8.56 -22.58
N GLU A 142 -13.69 7.62 -22.51
CA GLU A 142 -14.96 7.71 -23.23
C GLU A 142 -15.85 8.82 -22.67
N GLU A 143 -15.89 8.98 -21.34
CA GLU A 143 -16.54 10.11 -20.68
C GLU A 143 -16.00 11.46 -21.19
N LEU A 144 -14.67 11.57 -21.31
CA LEU A 144 -14.04 12.79 -21.84
C LEU A 144 -14.39 13.03 -23.32
N LYS A 145 -14.44 11.98 -24.14
CA LYS A 145 -14.86 12.08 -25.55
C LYS A 145 -16.31 12.55 -25.66
N ASN A 146 -17.17 12.09 -24.76
CA ASN A 146 -18.57 12.49 -24.66
C ASN A 146 -18.78 13.85 -23.98
N GLY A 147 -17.71 14.56 -23.61
CA GLY A 147 -17.73 15.91 -23.07
C GLY A 147 -17.78 16.00 -21.53
N ASN A 148 -17.86 14.88 -20.82
CA ASN A 148 -17.79 14.86 -19.36
C ASN A 148 -16.34 15.07 -18.88
N ARG A 149 -16.11 16.18 -18.19
CA ARG A 149 -14.79 16.57 -17.64
C ARG A 149 -14.70 16.42 -16.12
N SER A 150 -15.79 16.00 -15.48
CA SER A 150 -15.84 15.81 -14.03
C SER A 150 -15.09 14.54 -13.61
N MET A 151 -14.91 14.36 -12.30
CA MET A 151 -14.30 13.13 -11.77
C MET A 151 -15.33 11.99 -11.65
N ILE A 152 -16.61 12.31 -11.78
CA ILE A 152 -17.72 11.37 -11.64
C ILE A 152 -18.26 11.09 -13.05
N SER A 153 -18.07 9.87 -13.53
CA SER A 153 -18.70 9.41 -14.77
C SER A 153 -20.23 9.53 -14.69
N GLY A 154 -20.89 9.69 -15.84
CA GLY A 154 -22.35 9.69 -15.90
C GLY A 154 -22.94 8.44 -15.26
N ARG A 155 -22.31 7.28 -15.49
CA ARG A 155 -22.71 6.02 -14.87
C ARG A 155 -22.66 6.03 -13.34
N LEU A 156 -21.64 6.62 -12.74
CA LEU A 156 -21.56 6.75 -11.28
C LEU A 156 -22.59 7.77 -10.78
N TYR A 157 -22.79 8.86 -11.50
CA TYR A 157 -23.80 9.87 -11.16
C TYR A 157 -25.20 9.24 -11.06
N ASP A 158 -25.63 8.48 -12.07
CA ASP A 158 -26.94 7.82 -12.09
C ASP A 158 -27.15 6.87 -10.90
N GLU A 159 -26.09 6.13 -10.54
CA GLU A 159 -26.15 5.17 -9.43
C GLU A 159 -26.13 5.85 -8.07
N LEU A 160 -25.41 6.96 -7.93
CA LEU A 160 -25.47 7.80 -6.73
C LEU A 160 -26.84 8.46 -6.58
N GLU A 161 -27.40 9.01 -7.66
CA GLU A 161 -28.73 9.64 -7.66
C GLU A 161 -29.80 8.63 -7.19
N ARG A 162 -29.82 7.44 -7.78
CA ARG A 162 -30.74 6.35 -7.37
C ARG A 162 -30.54 5.95 -5.92
N THR A 163 -29.30 5.86 -5.47
CA THR A 163 -28.97 5.47 -4.09
C THR A 163 -29.49 6.49 -3.10
N PHE A 164 -29.25 7.78 -3.34
CA PHE A 164 -29.72 8.85 -2.45
C PHE A 164 -31.25 8.99 -2.48
N ALA A 165 -31.89 8.84 -3.65
CA ALA A 165 -33.35 8.84 -3.77
C ALA A 165 -34.01 7.69 -2.99
N ALA A 166 -33.33 6.54 -2.88
CA ALA A 166 -33.78 5.39 -2.09
C ALA A 166 -33.41 5.48 -0.59
N GLY A 167 -32.73 6.54 -0.16
CA GLY A 167 -32.21 6.68 1.21
C GLY A 167 -31.06 5.73 1.56
N GLY A 168 -30.40 5.17 0.54
CA GLY A 168 -29.21 4.33 0.70
C GLY A 168 -27.94 5.14 0.88
N GLN A 169 -26.86 4.47 1.28
CA GLN A 169 -25.55 5.09 1.46
C GLN A 169 -24.58 4.68 0.34
N ALA A 170 -23.62 5.56 0.05
CA ALA A 170 -22.55 5.30 -0.92
C ALA A 170 -21.15 5.47 -0.31
N MET A 171 -20.20 4.71 -0.84
CA MET A 171 -18.78 4.82 -0.48
C MET A 171 -17.95 5.20 -1.70
N LEU A 172 -17.17 6.28 -1.61
CA LEU A 172 -16.26 6.74 -2.65
C LEU A 172 -14.82 6.60 -2.16
N PHE A 173 -14.09 5.68 -2.76
CA PHE A 173 -12.68 5.45 -2.49
C PHE A 173 -11.81 6.24 -3.44
N LEU A 174 -10.79 6.91 -2.89
CA LEU A 174 -9.74 7.56 -3.65
C LEU A 174 -8.38 7.27 -2.99
N ASN A 175 -7.41 6.78 -3.76
CA ASN A 175 -6.06 6.60 -3.23
C ASN A 175 -5.30 7.93 -3.20
N ARG A 176 -5.07 8.45 -1.99
CA ARG A 176 -4.35 9.72 -1.76
C ARG A 176 -2.86 9.53 -1.40
N ARG A 177 -2.33 8.29 -1.38
CA ARG A 177 -0.93 8.08 -0.94
C ARG A 177 0.07 8.60 -1.99
N GLY A 178 0.66 9.77 -1.71
CA GLY A 178 1.86 10.28 -2.37
C GLY A 178 1.71 11.71 -2.91
N TYR A 179 2.68 12.57 -2.58
CA TYR A 179 2.85 13.90 -3.20
C TYR A 179 3.30 13.83 -4.68
N SER A 180 3.55 12.62 -5.18
CA SER A 180 4.04 12.39 -6.53
C SER A 180 2.91 12.46 -7.54
N THR A 181 2.71 13.65 -8.09
CA THR A 181 1.89 13.83 -9.28
C THR A 181 2.61 13.19 -10.46
N PHE A 182 2.12 12.04 -10.92
CA PHE A 182 2.48 11.55 -12.25
C PHE A 182 1.72 12.35 -13.31
N VAL A 183 2.21 12.30 -14.54
CA VAL A 183 1.59 12.96 -15.68
C VAL A 183 0.95 11.90 -16.56
N MET A 184 -0.33 12.10 -16.86
CA MET A 184 -1.11 11.21 -17.71
C MET A 184 -1.97 11.99 -18.70
N CYS A 185 -2.12 11.44 -19.90
CA CYS A 185 -3.02 11.97 -20.90
C CYS A 185 -4.45 11.49 -20.63
N ARG A 186 -5.37 12.42 -20.36
CA ARG A 186 -6.78 12.08 -20.13
C ARG A 186 -7.51 11.56 -21.38
N SER A 187 -6.95 11.77 -22.58
CA SER A 187 -7.57 11.31 -23.83
C SER A 187 -7.33 9.85 -24.15
N CYS A 188 -6.14 9.35 -23.84
CA CYS A 188 -5.72 8.00 -24.25
C CYS A 188 -5.24 7.12 -23.08
N GLY A 189 -5.09 7.67 -21.87
CA GLY A 189 -4.61 6.95 -20.69
C GLY A 189 -3.09 6.86 -20.59
N TYR A 190 -2.35 7.35 -21.59
CA TYR A 190 -0.89 7.32 -21.59
C TYR A 190 -0.30 8.03 -20.36
N ALA A 191 0.34 7.28 -19.49
CA ALA A 191 1.17 7.80 -18.41
C ALA A 191 2.62 7.90 -18.88
N VAL A 192 3.33 8.97 -18.49
CA VAL A 192 4.70 9.16 -18.96
C VAL A 192 5.65 8.17 -18.28
N GLN A 193 6.17 7.22 -19.05
CA GLN A 193 7.06 6.17 -18.57
C GLN A 193 8.55 6.48 -18.77
N CYS A 194 9.37 5.77 -17.99
CA CYS A 194 10.82 5.72 -18.16
C CYS A 194 11.23 4.70 -19.23
N ASP A 195 12.02 5.12 -20.21
CA ASP A 195 12.50 4.27 -21.34
C ASP A 195 13.42 3.12 -20.92
N SER A 196 13.71 2.95 -19.62
CA SER A 196 14.69 1.98 -19.13
C SER A 196 14.23 1.18 -17.92
N CYS A 197 13.09 1.51 -17.32
CA CYS A 197 12.67 0.89 -16.07
C CYS A 197 11.22 0.40 -16.08
N ASP A 198 10.44 0.64 -17.15
CA ASP A 198 9.01 0.31 -17.22
C ASP A 198 8.21 0.76 -15.99
N VAL A 199 8.55 1.95 -15.50
CA VAL A 199 7.90 2.62 -14.36
C VAL A 199 7.52 4.03 -14.76
N THR A 200 6.44 4.54 -14.16
CA THR A 200 5.97 5.90 -14.38
C THR A 200 6.93 6.92 -13.77
N MET A 201 7.18 8.01 -14.50
CA MET A 201 8.02 9.10 -14.03
C MET A 201 7.24 10.07 -13.14
N THR A 202 7.90 10.58 -12.09
CA THR A 202 7.33 11.56 -11.17
C THR A 202 7.63 12.97 -11.64
N TYR A 203 6.64 13.87 -11.58
CA TYR A 203 6.88 15.28 -11.87
C TYR A 203 7.42 16.05 -10.66
N HIS A 204 8.53 16.75 -10.86
CA HIS A 204 9.18 17.60 -9.86
C HIS A 204 8.85 19.07 -10.12
N LYS A 205 7.84 19.60 -9.42
CA LYS A 205 7.34 20.98 -9.60
C LYS A 205 8.42 22.05 -9.47
N THR A 206 9.39 21.87 -8.59
CA THR A 206 10.48 22.84 -8.34
C THR A 206 11.45 22.97 -9.52
N LYS A 207 11.66 21.88 -10.27
CA LYS A 207 12.58 21.84 -11.42
C LYS A 207 11.86 21.87 -12.77
N GLY A 208 10.55 21.64 -12.79
CA GLY A 208 9.77 21.58 -14.03
C GLY A 208 10.05 20.34 -14.88
N GLU A 209 10.61 19.28 -14.31
CA GLU A 209 11.04 18.06 -15.03
C GLU A 209 10.36 16.80 -14.49
N LEU A 210 10.22 15.80 -15.36
CA LEU A 210 9.87 14.44 -15.00
C LEU A 210 11.13 13.70 -14.61
N LYS A 211 11.08 12.89 -13.55
CA LYS A 211 12.21 12.11 -13.07
C LYS A 211 11.82 10.66 -12.78
N CYS A 212 12.63 9.72 -13.22
CA CYS A 212 12.54 8.32 -12.83
C CYS A 212 13.31 8.10 -11.52
N HIS A 213 12.65 7.56 -10.49
CA HIS A 213 13.28 7.29 -9.19
C HIS A 213 14.10 6.00 -9.16
N TYR A 214 13.96 5.15 -10.18
CA TYR A 214 14.71 3.89 -10.28
C TYR A 214 16.06 4.07 -10.98
N CYS A 215 16.10 4.79 -12.12
CA CYS A 215 17.33 5.01 -12.86
C CYS A 215 17.87 6.44 -12.80
N GLY A 216 17.15 7.39 -12.21
CA GLY A 216 17.56 8.79 -12.10
C GLY A 216 17.44 9.62 -13.37
N LYS A 217 17.05 9.04 -14.51
CA LYS A 217 16.83 9.78 -15.77
C LYS A 217 15.77 10.86 -15.60
N THR A 218 16.00 12.01 -16.23
CA THR A 218 15.04 13.11 -16.30
C THR A 218 14.53 13.31 -17.73
N LYS A 219 13.33 13.86 -17.85
CA LYS A 219 12.71 14.27 -19.12
C LYS A 219 12.02 15.62 -18.94
N PRO A 220 12.02 16.50 -19.94
CA PRO A 220 11.19 17.70 -19.91
C PRO A 220 9.71 17.31 -19.92
N LEU A 221 8.86 18.16 -19.35
CA LEU A 221 7.42 18.00 -19.47
C LEU A 221 6.96 18.53 -20.82
N GLU A 222 6.49 17.63 -21.69
CA GLU A 222 5.81 18.00 -22.92
C GLU A 222 4.34 18.38 -22.64
N THR A 223 3.82 19.35 -23.41
CA THR A 223 2.41 19.76 -23.33
C THR A 223 1.50 18.89 -24.20
N VAL A 224 2.07 18.22 -25.19
CA VAL A 224 1.37 17.37 -26.16
C VAL A 224 1.66 15.90 -25.84
N CYS A 225 0.63 15.07 -25.86
CA CYS A 225 0.80 13.63 -25.64
C CYS A 225 1.54 12.99 -26.82
N PRO A 226 2.65 12.26 -26.59
CA PRO A 226 3.39 11.60 -27.67
C PRO A 226 2.62 10.44 -28.31
N GLN A 227 1.65 9.85 -27.60
CA GLN A 227 0.87 8.71 -28.10
C GLN A 227 -0.34 9.14 -28.96
N CYS A 228 -1.00 10.26 -28.64
CA CYS A 228 -2.24 10.67 -29.33
C CYS A 228 -2.23 12.09 -29.92
N GLY A 229 -1.15 12.85 -29.74
CA GLY A 229 -1.02 14.22 -30.26
C GLY A 229 -1.93 15.26 -29.59
N LYS A 230 -2.73 14.90 -28.58
CA LYS A 230 -3.65 15.82 -27.90
C LYS A 230 -2.97 16.56 -26.73
N PRO A 231 -3.30 17.84 -26.47
CA PRO A 231 -2.72 18.63 -25.38
C PRO A 231 -3.38 18.36 -24.02
N HIS A 232 -3.67 17.08 -23.72
CA HIS A 232 -4.42 16.66 -22.54
C HIS A 232 -3.54 15.96 -21.49
N LEU A 233 -2.23 16.21 -21.52
CA LEU A 233 -1.33 15.81 -20.44
C LEU A 233 -1.62 16.67 -19.20
N LYS A 234 -2.04 16.02 -18.11
CA LYS A 234 -2.37 16.69 -16.85
C LYS A 234 -1.72 15.97 -15.69
N TYR A 235 -1.47 16.72 -14.63
CA TYR A 235 -1.10 16.17 -13.35
C TYR A 235 -2.27 15.37 -12.78
N PHE A 236 -1.97 14.16 -12.34
CA PHE A 236 -2.90 13.34 -11.58
C PHE A 236 -2.52 13.37 -10.11
N GLY A 237 -3.48 13.72 -9.25
CA GLY A 237 -3.27 13.91 -7.82
C GLY A 237 -4.43 14.62 -7.13
N THR A 238 -5.65 14.43 -7.63
CA THR A 238 -6.86 15.03 -7.06
C THR A 238 -7.08 14.49 -5.65
N GLY A 239 -7.30 15.40 -4.70
CA GLY A 239 -7.57 15.06 -3.30
C GLY A 239 -9.04 14.75 -3.05
N THR A 240 -9.30 14.09 -1.92
CA THR A 240 -10.63 13.79 -1.36
C THR A 240 -11.52 15.03 -1.26
N GLN A 241 -10.94 16.22 -1.04
CA GLN A 241 -11.65 17.50 -1.00
C GLN A 241 -12.31 17.89 -2.33
N GLN A 242 -11.66 17.67 -3.48
CA GLN A 242 -12.26 18.04 -4.77
C GLN A 242 -13.45 17.15 -5.11
N ILE A 243 -13.42 15.89 -4.67
CA ILE A 243 -14.57 14.97 -4.82
C ILE A 243 -15.70 15.43 -3.92
N GLU A 244 -15.42 15.81 -2.67
CA GLU A 244 -16.42 16.36 -1.75
C GLU A 244 -17.11 17.60 -2.34
N GLU A 245 -16.34 18.54 -2.89
CA GLU A 245 -16.87 19.74 -3.55
C GLU A 245 -17.77 19.37 -4.75
N GLN A 246 -17.34 18.42 -5.60
CA GLN A 246 -18.16 17.95 -6.73
C GLN A 246 -19.43 17.26 -6.29
N VAL A 247 -19.38 16.38 -5.28
CA VAL A 247 -20.57 15.69 -4.75
C VAL A 247 -21.57 16.68 -4.20
N LYS A 248 -21.12 17.69 -3.43
CA LYS A 248 -21.99 18.75 -2.90
C LYS A 248 -22.61 19.63 -3.99
N GLN A 249 -21.87 19.89 -5.07
CA GLN A 249 -22.38 20.63 -6.22
C GLN A 249 -23.41 19.84 -7.01
N MET A 250 -23.17 18.54 -7.23
CA MET A 250 -24.04 17.65 -8.01
C MET A 250 -25.31 17.24 -7.24
N PHE A 251 -25.22 17.06 -5.92
CA PHE A 251 -26.31 16.62 -5.07
C PHE A 251 -26.49 17.56 -3.86
N PRO A 252 -27.16 18.72 -4.05
CA PRO A 252 -27.46 19.64 -2.95
C PRO A 252 -28.28 18.94 -1.86
N GLY A 253 -27.80 18.96 -0.61
CA GLY A 253 -28.47 18.36 0.54
C GLY A 253 -27.93 17.01 1.00
N VAL A 254 -27.05 16.37 0.22
CA VAL A 254 -26.38 15.11 0.61
C VAL A 254 -25.36 15.36 1.72
N ARG A 255 -25.43 14.56 2.78
CA ARG A 255 -24.52 14.64 3.92
C ARG A 255 -23.25 13.86 3.62
N VAL A 256 -22.16 14.58 3.36
CA VAL A 256 -20.86 13.99 3.02
C VAL A 256 -19.99 13.87 4.28
N LEU A 257 -19.43 12.68 4.49
CA LEU A 257 -18.42 12.41 5.51
C LEU A 257 -17.08 12.07 4.85
N ARG A 258 -16.01 12.71 5.30
CA ARG A 258 -14.64 12.44 4.80
C ARG A 258 -13.84 11.67 5.84
N MET A 259 -13.13 10.63 5.38
CA MET A 259 -12.25 9.81 6.21
C MET A 259 -10.87 9.67 5.54
N ASP A 260 -9.99 10.62 5.88
CA ASP A 260 -8.59 10.64 5.45
C ASP A 260 -7.65 11.02 6.61
N LEU A 261 -6.34 10.94 6.36
CA LEU A 261 -5.32 11.21 7.38
C LEU A 261 -5.43 12.62 7.99
N ASP A 262 -5.86 13.61 7.22
CA ASP A 262 -5.95 15.01 7.66
C ASP A 262 -7.16 15.25 8.58
N THR A 263 -8.25 14.52 8.36
CA THR A 263 -9.48 14.61 9.17
C THR A 263 -9.47 13.73 10.41
N MET A 264 -8.51 12.81 10.53
CA MET A 264 -8.49 11.75 11.55
C MET A 264 -7.33 11.91 12.55
N ALA A 265 -6.84 13.14 12.77
CA ALA A 265 -5.72 13.42 13.66
C ALA A 265 -6.05 13.24 15.17
N GLU A 266 -7.32 13.41 15.55
CA GLU A 266 -7.78 13.26 16.94
C GLU A 266 -7.93 11.79 17.37
N LYS A 267 -7.69 11.52 18.66
CA LYS A 267 -7.91 10.19 19.27
C LYS A 267 -9.39 9.81 19.07
N ASP A 268 -9.63 8.59 18.59
CA ASP A 268 -10.96 8.01 18.34
C ASP A 268 -11.82 8.68 17.24
N ALA A 269 -11.27 9.64 16.47
CA ALA A 269 -12.00 10.27 15.36
C ALA A 269 -12.54 9.26 14.34
N HIS A 270 -11.76 8.21 14.07
CA HIS A 270 -12.14 7.12 13.17
C HIS A 270 -13.31 6.29 13.68
N LEU A 271 -13.43 6.09 15.01
CA LEU A 271 -14.55 5.36 15.62
C LEU A 271 -15.82 6.20 15.54
N LYS A 272 -15.74 7.49 15.88
CA LYS A 272 -16.86 8.43 15.75
C LYS A 272 -17.35 8.51 14.30
N ALA A 273 -16.44 8.64 13.33
CA ALA A 273 -16.80 8.66 11.92
C ALA A 273 -17.50 7.35 11.48
N PHE A 274 -17.01 6.20 11.95
CA PHE A 274 -17.64 4.91 11.71
C PHE A 274 -19.05 4.83 12.31
N GLU A 275 -19.22 5.24 13.56
CA GLU A 275 -20.53 5.24 14.26
C GLU A 275 -21.53 6.14 13.54
N ARG A 276 -21.12 7.35 13.15
CA ARG A 276 -21.97 8.30 12.41
C ARG A 276 -22.42 7.76 11.06
N PHE A 277 -21.49 7.16 10.30
CA PHE A 277 -21.86 6.57 9.01
C PHE A 277 -22.73 5.33 9.19
N SER A 278 -22.39 4.44 10.13
CA SER A 278 -23.18 3.24 10.42
C SER A 278 -24.59 3.57 10.95
N GLY A 279 -24.72 4.67 11.69
CA GLY A 279 -25.99 5.19 12.20
C GLY A 279 -26.83 5.96 11.16
N GLY A 280 -26.36 6.10 9.92
CA GLY A 280 -27.09 6.79 8.86
C GLY A 280 -27.06 8.32 8.96
N GLU A 281 -26.10 8.91 9.67
CA GLU A 281 -25.94 10.37 9.78
C GLU A 281 -25.27 11.01 8.54
N ALA A 282 -24.69 10.18 7.67
CA ALA A 282 -24.06 10.61 6.44
C ALA A 282 -24.47 9.69 5.28
N ASP A 283 -24.72 10.27 4.12
CA ASP A 283 -25.20 9.55 2.93
C ASP A 283 -24.02 9.07 2.06
N VAL A 284 -22.89 9.79 2.11
CA VAL A 284 -21.67 9.45 1.36
C VAL A 284 -20.46 9.45 2.25
N LEU A 285 -19.69 8.36 2.22
CA LEU A 285 -18.37 8.28 2.82
C LEU A 285 -17.28 8.41 1.74
N ILE A 286 -16.54 9.51 1.76
CA ILE A 286 -15.37 9.71 0.89
C ILE A 286 -14.12 9.40 1.69
N GLY A 287 -13.27 8.48 1.23
CA GLY A 287 -12.06 8.19 1.96
C GLY A 287 -10.99 7.44 1.19
N THR A 288 -9.89 7.22 1.92
CA THR A 288 -8.70 6.52 1.41
C THR A 288 -8.68 5.09 1.94
N GLN A 289 -7.51 4.43 1.96
CA GLN A 289 -7.32 3.06 2.48
C GLN A 289 -7.87 2.78 3.88
N MET A 290 -8.25 3.80 4.65
CA MET A 290 -8.90 3.60 5.94
C MET A 290 -10.35 3.09 5.83
N ILE A 291 -11.08 3.41 4.76
CA ILE A 291 -12.49 2.99 4.60
C ILE A 291 -12.62 1.53 4.17
N THR A 292 -11.55 0.95 3.61
CA THR A 292 -11.55 -0.43 3.09
C THR A 292 -11.22 -1.47 4.18
N LYS A 293 -10.72 -1.01 5.33
CA LYS A 293 -10.19 -1.85 6.42
C LYS A 293 -11.17 -2.00 7.56
N GLY A 294 -11.77 -3.19 7.65
CA GLY A 294 -12.38 -3.64 8.91
C GLY A 294 -13.65 -2.93 9.32
N PHE A 295 -14.27 -2.21 8.42
CA PHE A 295 -15.60 -1.64 8.64
C PHE A 295 -16.55 -2.35 7.67
N ASP A 296 -17.68 -2.78 8.21
CA ASP A 296 -18.77 -3.41 7.48
C ASP A 296 -19.96 -2.47 7.60
N PHE A 297 -20.46 -1.99 6.46
CA PHE A 297 -21.53 -1.00 6.43
C PHE A 297 -22.74 -1.61 5.75
N GLU A 298 -23.78 -1.86 6.53
CA GLU A 298 -24.92 -2.66 6.11
C GLU A 298 -25.75 -1.97 5.02
N ASN A 299 -25.82 -0.63 5.04
CA ASN A 299 -26.68 0.17 4.17
C ASN A 299 -25.94 0.72 2.94
N VAL A 300 -24.72 0.25 2.65
CA VAL A 300 -23.96 0.69 1.46
C VAL A 300 -24.44 -0.06 0.23
N ALA A 301 -25.15 0.66 -0.63
CA ALA A 301 -25.68 0.14 -1.90
C ALA A 301 -24.66 0.26 -3.05
N VAL A 302 -23.87 1.34 -3.05
CA VAL A 302 -22.89 1.64 -4.10
C VAL A 302 -21.53 1.92 -3.50
N SER A 303 -20.51 1.22 -4.00
CA SER A 303 -19.11 1.50 -3.73
C SER A 303 -18.40 1.87 -5.02
N ALA A 304 -17.64 2.97 -5.02
CA ALA A 304 -16.91 3.40 -6.20
C ALA A 304 -15.43 3.60 -5.93
N VAL A 305 -14.60 3.14 -6.85
CA VAL A 305 -13.17 3.44 -6.89
C VAL A 305 -12.96 4.56 -7.89
N ILE A 306 -12.63 5.74 -7.36
CA ILE A 306 -12.36 6.93 -8.17
C ILE A 306 -10.87 6.94 -8.53
N ALA A 307 -10.57 7.12 -9.81
CA ALA A 307 -9.21 7.28 -10.32
C ALA A 307 -8.24 6.15 -9.90
N ALA A 308 -8.55 4.91 -10.28
CA ALA A 308 -7.67 3.77 -10.04
C ALA A 308 -6.26 3.94 -10.63
N ASP A 309 -6.10 4.82 -11.62
CA ASP A 309 -4.83 5.21 -12.23
C ASP A 309 -3.81 5.72 -11.21
N THR A 310 -4.27 6.35 -10.14
CA THR A 310 -3.41 6.82 -9.04
C THR A 310 -2.67 5.69 -8.34
N MET A 311 -3.27 4.51 -8.31
CA MET A 311 -2.68 3.31 -7.74
C MET A 311 -1.72 2.64 -8.71
N LEU A 312 -2.15 2.48 -9.96
CA LEU A 312 -1.40 1.79 -11.02
C LEU A 312 -0.09 2.49 -11.35
N ASN A 313 -0.08 3.83 -11.30
CA ASN A 313 1.04 4.66 -11.72
C ASN A 313 1.94 5.13 -10.57
N ILE A 314 1.81 4.54 -9.37
CA ILE A 314 2.81 4.73 -8.32
C ILE A 314 4.13 4.13 -8.84
N PRO A 315 5.28 4.83 -8.70
CA PRO A 315 6.58 4.27 -9.05
C PRO A 315 7.04 3.24 -8.00
N ASP A 316 6.27 2.17 -7.87
CA ASP A 316 6.56 1.00 -7.05
C ASP A 316 6.28 -0.23 -7.91
N TYR A 317 7.16 -1.23 -7.88
CA TYR A 317 6.96 -2.49 -8.61
C TYR A 317 5.74 -3.27 -8.09
N ARG A 318 5.25 -2.93 -6.90
CA ARG A 318 4.03 -3.50 -6.30
C ARG A 318 2.76 -2.72 -6.66
N SER A 319 2.82 -1.69 -7.52
CA SER A 319 1.67 -0.83 -7.82
C SER A 319 0.47 -1.62 -8.35
N ALA A 320 0.70 -2.54 -9.29
CA ALA A 320 -0.33 -3.39 -9.87
C ALA A 320 -0.93 -4.37 -8.84
N GLU A 321 -0.09 -4.99 -8.00
CA GLU A 321 -0.51 -5.83 -6.88
C GLU A 321 -1.38 -5.05 -5.88
N GLN A 322 -0.94 -3.86 -5.47
CA GLN A 322 -1.69 -3.02 -4.55
C GLN A 322 -3.02 -2.56 -5.16
N ALA A 323 -3.04 -2.18 -6.44
CA ALA A 323 -4.25 -1.82 -7.16
C ALA A 323 -5.25 -2.98 -7.19
N PHE A 324 -4.79 -4.18 -7.55
CA PHE A 324 -5.62 -5.39 -7.52
C PHE A 324 -6.22 -5.63 -6.13
N CYS A 325 -5.39 -5.60 -5.08
CA CYS A 325 -5.83 -5.87 -3.71
C CYS A 325 -6.89 -4.84 -3.25
N GLN A 326 -6.67 -3.55 -3.47
CA GLN A 326 -7.62 -2.52 -3.03
C GLN A 326 -8.93 -2.56 -3.82
N ILE A 327 -8.88 -2.75 -5.14
CA ILE A 327 -10.11 -2.88 -5.96
C ILE A 327 -10.92 -4.09 -5.47
N THR A 328 -10.27 -5.23 -5.27
CA THR A 328 -10.91 -6.46 -4.77
C THR A 328 -11.47 -6.27 -3.36
N GLN A 329 -10.71 -5.60 -2.47
CA GLN A 329 -11.15 -5.33 -1.10
C GLN A 329 -12.39 -4.44 -1.09
N ILE A 330 -12.42 -3.36 -1.87
CA ILE A 330 -13.57 -2.45 -1.99
C ILE A 330 -14.77 -3.19 -2.56
N ALA A 331 -14.55 -4.01 -3.58
CA ALA A 331 -15.60 -4.81 -4.16
C ALA A 331 -16.16 -5.85 -3.17
N GLY A 332 -15.32 -6.44 -2.33
CA GLY A 332 -15.74 -7.38 -1.28
C GLY A 332 -16.42 -6.74 -0.06
N ARG A 333 -16.34 -5.41 0.10
CA ARG A 333 -17.08 -4.65 1.12
C ARG A 333 -18.48 -4.29 0.67
N ALA A 334 -18.66 -4.09 -0.63
CA ALA A 334 -20.00 -4.00 -1.19
C ALA A 334 -20.72 -5.34 -1.09
N GLY A 335 -21.98 -5.30 -0.69
CA GLY A 335 -22.88 -6.43 -0.77
C GLY A 335 -22.57 -7.64 0.12
N ARG A 336 -22.29 -7.38 1.41
CA ARG A 336 -22.20 -8.41 2.44
C ARG A 336 -23.56 -8.87 2.99
N LYS A 337 -24.59 -8.03 2.91
CA LYS A 337 -25.98 -8.38 3.27
C LYS A 337 -26.98 -8.26 2.11
N GLN A 338 -26.70 -7.44 1.10
CA GLN A 338 -27.54 -7.23 -0.09
C GLN A 338 -26.69 -7.23 -1.36
N ALA A 339 -27.29 -7.22 -2.55
CA ALA A 339 -26.52 -7.08 -3.79
C ALA A 339 -26.04 -5.62 -3.96
N GLY A 340 -24.80 -5.33 -3.54
CA GLY A 340 -24.17 -4.03 -3.77
C GLY A 340 -23.63 -3.89 -5.19
N ARG A 341 -23.51 -2.65 -5.69
CA ARG A 341 -22.88 -2.33 -6.97
C ARG A 341 -21.51 -1.72 -6.76
N VAL A 342 -20.55 -2.14 -7.58
CA VAL A 342 -19.18 -1.63 -7.51
C VAL A 342 -18.82 -0.99 -8.83
N ILE A 343 -18.44 0.29 -8.80
CA ILE A 343 -18.07 1.04 -10.00
C ILE A 343 -16.58 1.41 -9.92
N LEU A 344 -15.81 1.00 -10.91
CA LEU A 344 -14.38 1.28 -11.00
C LEU A 344 -14.14 2.28 -12.14
N GLN A 345 -13.76 3.52 -11.80
CA GLN A 345 -13.42 4.55 -12.78
C GLN A 345 -11.92 4.61 -13.02
N THR A 346 -11.52 4.48 -14.28
CA THR A 346 -10.11 4.58 -14.67
C THR A 346 -9.94 5.07 -16.10
N TYR A 347 -8.78 5.64 -16.39
CA TYR A 347 -8.33 5.95 -17.75
C TYR A 347 -7.54 4.80 -18.38
N ASN A 348 -7.26 3.74 -17.61
CA ASN A 348 -6.52 2.55 -18.04
C ASN A 348 -7.36 1.28 -17.83
N ALA A 349 -8.56 1.26 -18.42
CA ALA A 349 -9.54 0.18 -18.26
C ALA A 349 -9.00 -1.19 -18.75
N GLU A 350 -8.08 -1.19 -19.70
CA GLU A 350 -7.47 -2.40 -20.25
C GLU A 350 -6.34 -2.98 -19.40
N HIS A 351 -5.87 -2.25 -18.37
CA HIS A 351 -4.75 -2.71 -17.54
C HIS A 351 -5.06 -4.07 -16.90
N TYR A 352 -4.12 -5.02 -16.95
CA TYR A 352 -4.37 -6.41 -16.51
C TYR A 352 -4.85 -6.48 -15.05
N ALA A 353 -4.25 -5.70 -14.14
CA ALA A 353 -4.68 -5.63 -12.75
C ALA A 353 -6.15 -5.20 -12.60
N VAL A 354 -6.62 -4.26 -13.42
CA VAL A 354 -8.03 -3.82 -13.45
C VAL A 354 -8.93 -4.94 -13.95
N ARG A 355 -8.56 -5.57 -15.06
CA ARG A 355 -9.36 -6.64 -15.70
C ARG A 355 -9.52 -7.87 -14.80
N TYR A 356 -8.45 -8.28 -14.12
CA TYR A 356 -8.51 -9.41 -13.19
C TYR A 356 -9.23 -9.04 -11.89
N ALA A 357 -9.00 -7.84 -11.34
CA ALA A 357 -9.70 -7.40 -10.13
C ALA A 357 -11.21 -7.28 -10.35
N ALA A 358 -11.63 -6.82 -11.53
CA ALA A 358 -13.06 -6.71 -11.87
C ALA A 358 -13.77 -8.08 -11.92
N LYS A 359 -13.02 -9.15 -12.17
CA LYS A 359 -13.50 -10.54 -12.20
C LYS A 359 -13.23 -11.31 -10.92
N HIS A 360 -12.61 -10.69 -9.91
CA HIS A 360 -12.12 -11.35 -8.70
C HIS A 360 -11.17 -12.52 -8.97
N ASP A 361 -10.44 -12.49 -10.09
CA ASP A 361 -9.57 -13.58 -10.52
C ASP A 361 -8.13 -13.38 -10.02
N TYR A 362 -7.91 -13.74 -8.75
CA TYR A 362 -6.58 -13.67 -8.14
C TYR A 362 -5.60 -14.66 -8.78
N LYS A 363 -6.03 -15.86 -9.19
CA LYS A 363 -5.14 -16.88 -9.78
C LYS A 363 -4.62 -16.43 -11.15
N GLY A 364 -5.48 -15.87 -11.98
CA GLY A 364 -5.11 -15.25 -13.26
C GLY A 364 -4.21 -14.04 -13.08
N PHE A 365 -4.52 -13.16 -12.12
CA PHE A 365 -3.66 -12.04 -11.75
C PHE A 365 -2.27 -12.52 -11.32
N PHE A 366 -2.20 -13.47 -10.39
CA PHE A 366 -0.95 -14.03 -9.87
C PHE A 366 -0.10 -14.62 -11.00
N ALA A 367 -0.67 -15.41 -11.90
CA ALA A 367 0.06 -15.99 -13.02
C ALA A 367 0.67 -14.91 -13.94
N HIS A 368 -0.10 -13.87 -14.26
CA HIS A 368 0.33 -12.76 -15.11
C HIS A 368 1.43 -11.92 -14.43
N GLU A 369 1.19 -11.47 -13.20
CA GLU A 369 2.13 -10.65 -12.42
C GLU A 369 3.45 -11.39 -12.19
N THR A 370 3.38 -12.67 -11.86
CA THR A 370 4.56 -13.52 -11.61
C THR A 370 5.42 -13.66 -12.87
N ALA A 371 4.82 -13.79 -14.06
CA ALA A 371 5.55 -13.83 -15.32
C ALA A 371 6.32 -12.53 -15.58
N ILE A 372 5.66 -11.37 -15.38
CA ILE A 372 6.28 -10.04 -15.51
C ILE A 372 7.44 -9.90 -14.53
N ARG A 373 7.22 -10.16 -13.24
CA ARG A 373 8.25 -10.01 -12.20
C ARG A 373 9.44 -10.92 -12.42
N LYS A 374 9.24 -12.13 -12.95
CA LYS A 374 10.33 -13.05 -13.28
C LYS A 374 11.19 -12.52 -14.42
N LEU A 375 10.57 -12.00 -15.50
CA LEU A 375 11.28 -11.40 -16.63
C LEU A 375 12.05 -10.14 -16.21
N ALA A 376 11.42 -9.29 -15.40
CA ALA A 376 12.01 -8.05 -14.90
C ALA A 376 13.00 -8.24 -13.74
N GLN A 377 13.20 -9.47 -13.26
CA GLN A 377 14.03 -9.79 -12.10
C GLN A 377 13.66 -8.95 -10.86
N LEU A 378 12.37 -8.98 -10.52
CA LEU A 378 11.78 -8.30 -9.37
C LEU A 378 11.38 -9.30 -8.27
N PRO A 379 11.23 -8.87 -7.00
CA PRO A 379 10.78 -9.75 -5.92
C PRO A 379 9.43 -10.44 -6.24
N PRO A 380 9.29 -11.75 -6.00
CA PRO A 380 10.15 -12.62 -5.20
C PRO A 380 11.33 -13.29 -5.96
N PHE A 381 11.52 -13.02 -7.24
CA PHE A 381 12.55 -13.66 -8.08
C PHE A 381 13.94 -13.03 -7.98
N ALA A 382 14.00 -11.87 -7.33
CA ALA A 382 15.22 -11.15 -7.00
C ALA A 382 15.06 -10.51 -5.63
N THR A 383 16.15 -10.00 -5.09
CA THR A 383 16.17 -9.24 -3.83
C THR A 383 16.68 -7.85 -4.11
N LEU A 384 15.91 -6.84 -3.70
CA LEU A 384 16.30 -5.44 -3.78
C LEU A 384 16.79 -5.02 -2.40
N VAL A 385 18.00 -4.50 -2.27
CA VAL A 385 18.54 -3.98 -1.00
C VAL A 385 18.80 -2.50 -1.17
N GLN A 386 18.15 -1.69 -0.34
CA GLN A 386 18.30 -0.24 -0.33
C GLN A 386 19.06 0.20 0.92
N VAL A 387 20.13 0.97 0.74
CA VAL A 387 20.82 1.66 1.82
C VAL A 387 20.52 3.15 1.68
N GLN A 388 19.89 3.74 2.69
CA GLN A 388 19.56 5.16 2.74
C GLN A 388 20.57 5.90 3.61
N PHE A 389 20.89 7.12 3.23
CA PHE A 389 21.80 8.02 3.91
C PHE A 389 21.10 9.36 4.11
N SER A 390 21.21 9.95 5.29
CA SER A 390 20.56 11.21 5.63
C SER A 390 21.43 12.07 6.54
N GLY A 391 21.56 13.36 6.23
CA GLY A 391 22.43 14.28 6.98
C GLY A 391 22.02 15.74 6.78
N ALA A 392 22.39 16.62 7.71
CA ALA A 392 22.08 18.05 7.62
C ALA A 392 22.94 18.77 6.56
N ASP A 393 24.19 18.32 6.37
CA ASP A 393 25.09 18.79 5.32
C ASP A 393 25.06 17.83 4.12
N GLU A 394 24.79 18.36 2.94
CA GLU A 394 24.76 17.60 1.70
C GLU A 394 26.13 17.03 1.32
N GLN A 395 27.22 17.76 1.56
CA GLN A 395 28.57 17.34 1.21
C GLN A 395 29.02 16.12 2.03
N ASP A 396 28.71 16.11 3.32
CA ASP A 396 28.97 14.97 4.22
C ASP A 396 28.22 13.72 3.74
N VAL A 397 26.95 13.87 3.35
CA VAL A 397 26.14 12.74 2.84
C VAL A 397 26.70 12.21 1.53
N ILE A 398 27.08 13.10 0.59
CA ILE A 398 27.68 12.69 -0.68
C ILE A 398 29.03 11.99 -0.46
N ALA A 399 29.86 12.49 0.45
CA ALA A 399 31.13 11.86 0.80
C ALA A 399 30.92 10.45 1.37
N CYS A 400 29.96 10.29 2.29
CA CYS A 400 29.57 9.00 2.85
C CYS A 400 29.07 8.02 1.77
N VAL A 401 28.22 8.47 0.84
CA VAL A 401 27.74 7.64 -0.28
C VAL A 401 28.89 7.18 -1.17
N LYS A 402 29.85 8.06 -1.50
CA LYS A 402 31.03 7.71 -2.33
C LYS A 402 31.94 6.71 -1.63
N ASP A 403 32.22 6.90 -0.35
CA ASP A 403 33.00 5.97 0.47
C ASP A 403 32.31 4.60 0.54
N PHE A 404 31.01 4.58 0.83
CA PHE A 404 30.23 3.36 0.87
C PHE A 404 30.23 2.63 -0.48
N LEU A 405 30.02 3.33 -1.59
CA LEU A 405 30.08 2.75 -2.93
C LEU A 405 31.44 2.12 -3.25
N THR A 406 32.53 2.76 -2.81
CA THR A 406 33.89 2.25 -3.04
C THR A 406 34.11 0.94 -2.29
N LYS A 407 33.74 0.89 -1.01
CA LYS A 407 33.81 -0.34 -0.20
C LYS A 407 32.83 -1.41 -0.68
N LEU A 408 31.63 -1.01 -1.11
CA LEU A 408 30.61 -1.90 -1.63
C LEU A 408 31.08 -2.63 -2.89
N LYS A 409 31.80 -1.95 -3.79
CA LYS A 409 32.40 -2.60 -4.97
C LYS A 409 33.32 -3.75 -4.57
N THR A 410 34.19 -3.55 -3.57
CA THR A 410 35.10 -4.58 -3.08
C THR A 410 34.35 -5.79 -2.50
N VAL A 411 33.28 -5.54 -1.73
CA VAL A 411 32.44 -6.61 -1.15
C VAL A 411 31.66 -7.37 -2.21
N LEU A 412 31.19 -6.67 -3.25
CA LEU A 412 30.34 -7.25 -4.29
C LEU A 412 31.13 -7.92 -5.43
N LEU A 413 32.39 -7.53 -5.67
CA LEU A 413 33.22 -8.06 -6.77
C LEU A 413 33.35 -9.60 -6.79
N PRO A 414 33.56 -10.29 -5.65
CA PRO A 414 33.58 -11.76 -5.61
C PRO A 414 32.24 -12.40 -6.03
N HIS A 415 31.15 -11.64 -5.97
CA HIS A 415 29.78 -12.08 -6.25
C HIS A 415 29.19 -11.41 -7.50
N LYS A 416 30.03 -10.94 -8.43
CA LYS A 416 29.59 -10.17 -9.62
C LYS A 416 28.45 -10.81 -10.41
N ASN A 417 28.39 -12.15 -10.45
CA ASN A 417 27.37 -12.89 -11.20
C ASN A 417 25.99 -12.89 -10.53
N ASP A 418 25.92 -12.58 -9.24
CA ASP A 418 24.68 -12.49 -8.47
C ASP A 418 24.07 -11.07 -8.50
N ILE A 419 24.80 -10.08 -9.06
CA ILE A 419 24.37 -8.68 -9.11
C ILE A 419 23.57 -8.43 -10.40
N ILE A 420 22.41 -7.83 -10.24
CA ILE A 420 21.56 -7.35 -11.34
C ILE A 420 21.89 -5.88 -11.61
N SER A 421 21.92 -5.07 -10.57
CA SER A 421 22.15 -3.63 -10.68
C SER A 421 22.69 -3.04 -9.38
N VAL A 422 23.43 -1.93 -9.52
CA VAL A 422 23.82 -1.05 -8.41
C VAL A 422 23.58 0.37 -8.88
N ARG A 423 22.80 1.14 -8.13
CA ARG A 423 22.42 2.51 -8.47
C ARG A 423 22.50 3.40 -7.24
N ALA A 424 23.01 4.60 -7.40
CA ALA A 424 23.03 5.62 -6.36
C ALA A 424 22.32 6.88 -6.87
N SER A 425 21.43 7.42 -6.06
CA SER A 425 20.60 8.58 -6.41
C SER A 425 20.09 9.32 -5.18
N GLU A 426 19.63 10.55 -5.36
CA GLU A 426 18.81 11.24 -4.36
C GLU A 426 17.42 10.56 -4.25
N LEU A 427 16.83 10.54 -3.05
CA LEU A 427 15.46 10.06 -2.87
C LEU A 427 14.44 10.99 -3.55
N ALA A 428 13.18 10.57 -3.70
CA ALA A 428 12.19 11.42 -4.36
C ALA A 428 11.95 12.73 -3.62
N VAL A 429 11.96 12.67 -2.30
CA VAL A 429 12.04 13.86 -1.46
C VAL A 429 13.51 14.07 -1.08
N LYS A 430 14.22 14.89 -1.88
CA LYS A 430 15.66 15.19 -1.70
C LYS A 430 15.97 15.71 -0.31
N ARG A 431 15.13 16.60 0.24
CA ARG A 431 15.28 17.19 1.56
C ARG A 431 13.98 17.07 2.34
N ALA A 432 14.03 16.47 3.52
CA ALA A 432 12.89 16.33 4.42
C ALA A 432 13.36 16.54 5.87
N ASN A 433 12.59 17.29 6.67
CA ASN A 433 12.95 17.64 8.05
C ASN A 433 14.39 18.17 8.15
N ASP A 434 14.77 19.06 7.24
CA ASP A 434 16.12 19.64 7.13
C ASP A 434 17.29 18.69 6.88
N MET A 435 17.00 17.44 6.49
CA MET A 435 18.02 16.44 6.16
C MET A 435 18.03 16.18 4.65
N TYR A 436 19.22 16.22 4.04
CA TYR A 436 19.47 15.74 2.67
C TYR A 436 19.47 14.22 2.64
N ARG A 437 18.79 13.62 1.65
CA ARG A 437 18.53 12.19 1.58
C ARG A 437 19.01 11.58 0.27
N TYR A 438 19.91 10.61 0.39
CA TYR A 438 20.44 9.82 -0.72
C TYR A 438 20.25 8.33 -0.46
N HIS A 439 20.25 7.51 -1.51
CA HIS A 439 20.23 6.06 -1.36
C HIS A 439 21.13 5.36 -2.37
N ILE A 440 21.42 4.10 -2.06
CA ILE A 440 21.99 3.13 -2.98
C ILE A 440 21.02 1.95 -3.05
N LEU A 441 20.56 1.63 -4.24
CA LEU A 441 19.73 0.46 -4.52
C LEU A 441 20.57 -0.60 -5.22
N VAL A 442 20.59 -1.81 -4.65
CA VAL A 442 21.28 -2.97 -5.20
C VAL A 442 20.25 -4.05 -5.53
N GLY A 443 20.19 -4.47 -6.78
CA GLY A 443 19.44 -5.64 -7.21
C GLY A 443 20.32 -6.88 -7.20
N LEU A 444 19.88 -7.93 -6.52
CA LEU A 444 20.55 -9.22 -6.41
C LEU A 444 19.64 -10.33 -6.93
N LYS A 445 20.20 -11.32 -7.63
CA LYS A 445 19.44 -12.48 -8.15
C LYS A 445 18.81 -13.34 -7.05
N ARG A 446 19.42 -13.37 -5.86
CA ARG A 446 18.95 -14.14 -4.71
C ARG A 446 19.56 -13.63 -3.41
N ARG A 447 18.91 -13.95 -2.30
CA ARG A 447 19.50 -13.86 -0.94
C ARG A 447 20.76 -14.74 -0.88
N GLY A 448 21.83 -14.24 -0.25
CA GLY A 448 23.11 -14.97 -0.27
C GLY A 448 24.31 -14.21 0.32
N PRO A 449 25.55 -14.64 -0.02
CA PRO A 449 26.77 -14.05 0.49
C PRO A 449 26.93 -12.55 0.18
N ALA A 450 26.56 -12.12 -1.03
CA ALA A 450 26.61 -10.71 -1.42
C ALA A 450 25.77 -9.82 -0.48
N GLN A 451 24.54 -10.25 -0.19
CA GLN A 451 23.64 -9.57 0.75
C GLN A 451 24.23 -9.53 2.16
N LYS A 452 24.76 -10.65 2.67
CA LYS A 452 25.41 -10.68 3.99
C LYS A 452 26.60 -9.73 4.06
N GLY A 453 27.41 -9.69 3.00
CA GLY A 453 28.52 -8.74 2.88
C GLY A 453 28.05 -7.29 2.96
N MET A 454 26.93 -6.95 2.31
CA MET A 454 26.32 -5.63 2.43
C MET A 454 25.89 -5.30 3.86
N TYR A 455 25.32 -6.26 4.58
CA TYR A 455 24.90 -6.07 5.98
C TYR A 455 26.10 -5.85 6.91
N THR A 456 27.17 -6.61 6.71
CA THR A 456 28.43 -6.40 7.44
C THR A 456 29.02 -5.03 7.14
N LEU A 457 29.08 -4.63 5.86
CA LEU A 457 29.55 -3.31 5.47
C LEU A 457 28.69 -2.19 6.09
N PHE A 458 27.37 -2.32 6.03
CA PHE A 458 26.43 -1.37 6.62
C PHE A 458 26.69 -1.16 8.10
N SER A 459 26.99 -2.23 8.85
CA SER A 459 27.26 -2.12 10.29
C SER A 459 28.47 -1.22 10.62
N SER A 460 29.42 -1.06 9.68
CA SER A 460 30.60 -0.19 9.83
C SER A 460 30.34 1.30 9.52
N VAL A 461 29.22 1.62 8.85
CA VAL A 461 28.94 2.99 8.37
C VAL A 461 28.78 3.98 9.51
N ASN A 462 28.01 3.61 10.54
CA ASN A 462 27.74 4.48 11.68
C ASN A 462 29.01 4.82 12.50
N TYR A 463 30.06 4.01 12.38
CA TYR A 463 31.35 4.28 13.03
C TYR A 463 32.24 5.24 12.24
N THR A 464 32.05 5.32 10.92
CA THR A 464 32.93 6.07 10.01
C THR A 464 32.44 7.50 9.77
N HIS A 465 31.12 7.70 9.70
CA HIS A 465 30.50 9.00 9.36
C HIS A 465 29.51 9.43 10.45
N LYS A 466 30.00 10.11 11.50
CA LYS A 466 29.19 10.46 12.68
C LYS A 466 28.04 11.45 12.39
N ASN A 467 28.15 12.26 11.34
CA ASN A 467 27.15 13.27 10.96
C ASN A 467 26.07 12.73 10.01
N VAL A 468 26.17 11.46 9.58
CA VAL A 468 25.27 10.86 8.60
C VAL A 468 24.54 9.69 9.23
N LEU A 469 23.21 9.76 9.23
CA LEU A 469 22.35 8.65 9.59
C LEU A 469 22.22 7.70 8.41
N ALA A 470 22.48 6.41 8.63
CA ALA A 470 22.30 5.39 7.62
C ALA A 470 21.22 4.38 8.02
N GLY A 471 20.45 3.92 7.05
CA GLY A 471 19.42 2.91 7.20
C GLY A 471 19.48 1.89 6.09
N ILE A 472 19.08 0.65 6.36
CA ILE A 472 19.02 -0.42 5.34
C ILE A 472 17.63 -1.04 5.31
N ASP A 473 17.13 -1.30 4.12
CA ASP A 473 15.82 -1.91 3.88
C ASP A 473 15.91 -2.95 2.75
N GLU A 474 15.34 -4.13 3.00
CA GLU A 474 15.25 -5.20 2.01
C GLU A 474 13.85 -5.22 1.39
N ASN A 475 13.79 -5.29 0.06
CA ASN A 475 12.60 -5.17 -0.76
C ASN A 475 11.77 -3.95 -0.31
N PRO A 476 12.36 -2.74 -0.36
CA PRO A 476 11.71 -1.52 0.13
C PRO A 476 10.33 -1.34 -0.49
N SER A 477 9.37 -0.95 0.33
CA SER A 477 8.03 -0.54 -0.12
C SER A 477 8.04 0.98 -0.24
N GLY A 478 7.53 1.53 -1.34
CA GLY A 478 7.61 2.96 -1.64
C GLY A 478 9.05 3.39 -1.93
N MET A 479 9.57 3.03 -3.11
CA MET A 479 10.91 3.47 -3.57
C MET A 479 10.97 4.96 -3.97
N VAL A 480 9.98 5.74 -3.54
CA VAL A 480 9.76 7.16 -3.85
C VAL A 480 9.78 7.95 -2.55
#